data_AF-A0A7V3I5U6-F1
#
_entry.id   AF-A0A7V3I5U6-F1
#
_cell.length_a   1.000
_cell.length_b   1.000
_cell.length_c   1.000
_cell.angle_alpha   90.00
_cell.angle_beta   90.00
_cell.angle_gamma   90.00
#
_symmetry.space_group_name_H-M   'P 1'
#
loop_
_entity.id
_entity.type
_entity.pdbx_description
1 polymer ?
#
loop_
_entity_poly.entity_id
_entity_poly.type
_entity_poly.pdbx_seq_one_letter_code
_entity_poly.pdbx_strand_id
1 'polypeptide(L)'
;SPPSDTLLDYIVRAGREVMAIGKIEDIFSGRGISHSNHTTNNADSIAAVIEAIRSGSGALILANLVDFDMLYGHRNDPAGYARALMDFDAALPQVISAMREADVLFITADHGCDPTTPSTDHSREYVPLLVYGKRIARGIDLGTRSCFADLAATISEMLHIPAWLPGTSFATQLIPPVI
;
A
#
# COMPACT_ATOMS: atom_id res chain seq x y z
N SER A 1 15.74 9.57 -5.98
CA SER A 1 15.87 8.13 -5.71
C SER A 1 16.06 7.87 -4.21
N PRO A 2 15.59 6.73 -3.69
CA PRO A 2 15.76 6.34 -2.28
C PRO A 2 17.25 6.33 -1.87
N PRO A 3 17.61 6.81 -0.66
CA PRO A 3 19.00 6.97 -0.24
C PRO A 3 19.71 5.64 0.10
N SER A 4 18.96 4.56 0.30
CA SER A 4 19.45 3.23 0.64
C SER A 4 18.57 2.17 -0.03
N ASP A 5 18.95 0.90 0.11
CA ASP A 5 18.12 -0.21 -0.30
C ASP A 5 16.76 -0.16 0.42
N THR A 6 15.71 -0.38 -0.35
CA THR A 6 14.32 -0.48 0.09
C THR A 6 13.88 -1.94 0.09
N LEU A 7 12.71 -2.24 0.67
CA LEU A 7 12.08 -3.55 0.54
C LEU A 7 11.99 -4.00 -0.93
N LEU A 8 11.72 -3.08 -1.86
CA LEU A 8 11.58 -3.39 -3.29
C LEU A 8 12.89 -3.98 -3.86
N ASP A 9 14.03 -3.39 -3.49
CA ASP A 9 15.35 -3.90 -3.87
C ASP A 9 15.60 -5.31 -3.32
N TYR A 10 15.17 -5.59 -2.08
CA TYR A 10 15.31 -6.92 -1.49
C TYR A 10 14.41 -7.95 -2.17
N ILE A 11 13.19 -7.58 -2.55
CA ILE A 11 12.27 -8.46 -3.30
C ILE A 11 12.88 -8.87 -4.64
N VAL A 12 13.36 -7.89 -5.42
CA VAL A 12 13.97 -8.16 -6.73
C VAL A 12 15.24 -9.00 -6.60
N ARG A 13 16.11 -8.70 -5.62
CA ARG A 13 17.32 -9.50 -5.36
C ARG A 13 17.02 -10.94 -4.96
N ALA A 14 15.88 -11.20 -4.33
CA ALA A 14 15.41 -12.54 -4.00
C ALA A 14 14.80 -13.29 -5.21
N GLY A 15 14.89 -12.73 -6.43
CA GLY A 15 14.33 -13.32 -7.65
C GLY A 15 12.80 -13.25 -7.72
N ARG A 16 12.19 -12.34 -6.94
CA ARG A 16 10.74 -12.12 -6.91
C ARG A 16 10.42 -10.79 -7.56
N GLU A 17 9.18 -10.65 -8.03
CA GLU A 17 8.78 -9.49 -8.81
C GLU A 17 8.02 -8.45 -7.96
N VAL A 18 8.25 -7.18 -8.28
CA VAL A 18 7.48 -6.04 -7.76
C VAL A 18 6.69 -5.41 -8.92
N MET A 19 5.36 -5.33 -8.77
CA MET A 19 4.46 -4.62 -9.67
C MET A 19 4.14 -3.24 -9.07
N ALA A 20 4.58 -2.19 -9.75
CA ALA A 20 4.31 -0.79 -9.38
C ALA A 20 3.12 -0.24 -10.16
N ILE A 21 2.15 0.38 -9.48
CA ILE A 21 0.95 0.95 -10.10
C ILE A 21 0.78 2.42 -9.72
N GLY A 22 0.45 3.25 -10.70
CA GLY A 22 0.34 4.71 -10.52
C GLY A 22 1.72 5.36 -10.39
N LYS A 23 1.88 6.28 -9.43
CA LYS A 23 3.12 7.05 -9.24
C LYS A 23 4.26 6.31 -8.53
N ILE A 24 4.11 5.01 -8.25
CA ILE A 24 5.12 4.26 -7.49
C ILE A 24 6.48 4.23 -8.22
N GLU A 25 6.48 4.08 -9.55
CA GLU A 25 7.74 4.12 -10.30
C GLU A 25 8.48 5.45 -10.16
N ASP A 26 7.76 6.56 -10.28
CA ASP A 26 8.33 7.91 -10.11
C ASP A 26 8.86 8.12 -8.69
N ILE A 27 8.07 7.76 -7.66
CA ILE A 27 8.43 7.90 -6.24
C ILE A 27 9.73 7.16 -5.91
N PHE A 28 9.88 5.95 -6.45
CA PHE A 28 11.07 5.13 -6.23
C PHE A 28 12.16 5.35 -7.29
N SER A 29 11.94 6.22 -8.28
CA SER A 29 12.84 6.46 -9.41
C SER A 29 13.23 5.16 -10.14
N GLY A 30 12.24 4.27 -10.34
CA GLY A 30 12.43 2.94 -10.96
C GLY A 30 13.17 1.92 -10.11
N ARG A 31 13.64 2.27 -8.91
CA ARG A 31 14.46 1.40 -8.06
C ARG A 31 13.64 0.25 -7.48
N GLY A 32 14.13 -0.98 -7.65
CA GLY A 32 13.52 -2.18 -7.08
C GLY A 32 12.20 -2.59 -7.75
N ILE A 33 11.90 -2.09 -8.95
CA ILE A 33 10.66 -2.35 -9.67
C ILE A 33 10.92 -3.34 -10.81
N SER A 34 10.08 -4.36 -10.94
CA SER A 34 10.16 -5.33 -12.03
C SER A 34 9.25 -4.95 -13.19
N HIS A 35 8.03 -4.51 -12.87
CA HIS A 35 7.00 -4.11 -13.83
C HIS A 35 6.32 -2.84 -13.32
N SER A 36 5.92 -1.97 -14.24
CA SER A 36 5.16 -0.77 -13.91
C SER A 36 3.94 -0.59 -14.81
N ASN A 37 2.86 -0.06 -14.23
CA ASN A 37 1.67 0.38 -14.93
C ASN A 37 1.31 1.80 -14.48
N HIS A 38 1.58 2.77 -15.35
CA HIS A 38 1.30 4.17 -15.08
C HIS A 38 -0.18 4.48 -15.29
N THR A 39 -0.86 4.84 -14.21
CA THR A 39 -2.26 5.26 -14.18
C THR A 39 -2.34 6.72 -13.73
N THR A 40 -3.39 7.43 -14.15
CA THR A 40 -3.51 8.88 -13.95
C THR A 40 -4.54 9.29 -12.90
N ASN A 41 -5.39 8.35 -12.47
CA ASN A 41 -6.46 8.56 -11.50
C ASN A 41 -6.70 7.29 -10.67
N ASN A 42 -7.49 7.42 -9.60
CA ASN A 42 -7.78 6.35 -8.67
C ASN A 42 -8.52 5.17 -9.32
N ALA A 43 -9.50 5.44 -10.19
CA ALA A 43 -10.29 4.39 -10.83
C ALA A 43 -9.42 3.46 -11.69
N ASP A 44 -8.52 4.05 -12.49
CA ASP A 44 -7.57 3.31 -13.33
C ASP A 44 -6.57 2.53 -12.46
N SER A 45 -6.05 3.14 -11.40
CA SER A 45 -5.15 2.46 -10.45
C SER A 45 -5.83 1.24 -9.80
N ILE A 46 -7.09 1.37 -9.38
CA ILE A 46 -7.84 0.26 -8.77
C ILE A 46 -8.08 -0.85 -9.80
N ALA A 47 -8.46 -0.51 -11.03
CA ALA A 47 -8.62 -1.48 -12.10
C ALA A 47 -7.30 -2.23 -12.41
N ALA A 48 -6.18 -1.51 -12.44
CA ALA A 48 -4.86 -2.09 -12.62
C ALA A 48 -4.46 -3.02 -11.46
N VAL A 49 -4.81 -2.67 -10.21
CA VAL A 49 -4.59 -3.54 -9.05
C VAL A 49 -5.37 -4.85 -9.20
N ILE A 50 -6.65 -4.77 -9.56
CA ILE A 50 -7.49 -5.96 -9.77
C ILE A 50 -6.92 -6.85 -10.86
N GLU A 51 -6.46 -6.26 -11.97
CA GLU A 51 -5.84 -7.02 -13.06
C GLU A 51 -4.53 -7.69 -12.61
N ALA A 52 -3.66 -6.96 -11.91
CA ALA A 52 -2.40 -7.50 -11.39
C ALA A 52 -2.62 -8.67 -10.41
N ILE A 53 -3.67 -8.61 -9.58
CA ILE A 53 -4.04 -9.72 -8.69
C ILE A 53 -4.49 -10.93 -9.52
N ARG A 54 -5.34 -10.72 -10.54
CA ARG A 54 -5.88 -11.81 -11.38
C ARG A 54 -4.79 -12.49 -12.20
N SER A 55 -3.90 -11.73 -12.82
CA SER A 55 -2.74 -12.24 -13.56
C SER A 55 -1.75 -12.97 -12.64
N GLY A 56 -1.78 -12.71 -11.34
CA GLY A 56 -0.81 -13.24 -10.39
C GLY A 56 0.55 -12.55 -10.49
N SER A 57 0.54 -11.28 -10.86
CA SER A 57 1.74 -10.48 -11.04
C SER A 57 2.36 -10.11 -9.69
N GLY A 58 3.65 -10.44 -9.52
CA GLY A 58 4.44 -9.95 -8.39
C GLY A 58 4.29 -10.74 -7.09
N ALA A 59 5.37 -10.77 -6.32
CA ALA A 59 5.30 -11.07 -4.89
C ALA A 59 4.79 -9.86 -4.09
N LEU A 60 4.87 -8.65 -4.66
CA LEU A 60 4.31 -7.43 -4.13
C LEU A 60 3.69 -6.60 -5.26
N ILE A 61 2.42 -6.25 -5.09
CA ILE A 61 1.74 -5.21 -5.87
C ILE A 61 1.71 -3.96 -4.98
N LEU A 62 2.37 -2.89 -5.42
CA LEU A 62 2.40 -1.62 -4.71
C LEU A 62 1.73 -0.56 -5.59
N ALA A 63 0.64 0.03 -5.10
CA ALA A 63 -0.16 0.99 -5.84
C ALA A 63 -0.30 2.31 -5.07
N ASN A 64 -0.26 3.42 -5.79
CA ASN A 64 -0.58 4.74 -5.26
C ASN A 64 -1.91 5.25 -5.84
N LEU A 65 -2.83 5.67 -4.97
CA LEU A 65 -4.11 6.30 -5.32
C LEU A 65 -4.00 7.81 -5.12
N VAL A 66 -3.57 8.52 -6.17
CA VAL A 66 -3.06 9.89 -6.04
C VAL A 66 -4.14 10.98 -5.97
N ASP A 67 -5.38 10.69 -6.39
CA ASP A 67 -6.38 11.76 -6.53
C ASP A 67 -6.73 12.40 -5.19
N PHE A 68 -6.66 11.63 -4.09
CA PHE A 68 -6.88 12.12 -2.72
C PHE A 68 -6.02 13.34 -2.41
N ASP A 69 -4.74 13.28 -2.77
CA ASP A 69 -3.77 14.35 -2.56
C ASP A 69 -3.87 15.44 -3.64
N MET A 70 -3.76 15.02 -4.90
CA MET A 70 -3.54 15.95 -6.03
C MET A 70 -4.81 16.71 -6.47
N LEU A 71 -5.98 16.08 -6.36
CA LEU A 71 -7.24 16.66 -6.83
C LEU A 71 -8.06 17.27 -5.68
N TYR A 72 -7.95 16.74 -4.45
CA TYR A 72 -8.86 17.12 -3.37
C TYR A 72 -8.15 17.74 -2.16
N GLY A 73 -7.08 17.12 -1.65
CA GLY A 73 -6.31 17.59 -0.49
C GLY A 73 -5.70 18.97 -0.74
N HIS A 74 -4.76 19.07 -1.68
CA HIS A 74 -4.09 20.34 -2.02
C HIS A 74 -5.04 21.45 -2.52
N ARG A 75 -6.27 21.10 -2.91
CA ARG A 75 -7.28 22.03 -3.42
C ARG A 75 -8.31 22.43 -2.38
N ASN A 76 -8.21 21.92 -1.15
CA ASN A 76 -9.19 22.15 -0.08
C ASN A 76 -10.62 21.90 -0.55
N ASP A 77 -10.84 20.73 -1.15
CA ASP A 77 -12.17 20.26 -1.57
C ASP A 77 -12.62 19.06 -0.71
N PRO A 78 -13.25 19.32 0.46
CA PRO A 78 -13.75 18.25 1.33
C PRO A 78 -14.83 17.38 0.67
N ALA A 79 -15.66 17.95 -0.21
CA ALA A 79 -16.75 17.23 -0.85
C ALA A 79 -16.22 16.24 -1.89
N GLY A 80 -15.25 16.68 -2.71
CA GLY A 80 -14.53 15.83 -3.64
C GLY A 80 -13.73 14.74 -2.92
N TYR A 81 -13.04 15.09 -1.82
CA TYR A 81 -12.29 14.12 -1.01
C TYR A 81 -13.22 13.03 -0.46
N ALA A 82 -14.35 13.41 0.14
CA ALA A 82 -15.34 12.46 0.65
C ALA A 82 -15.93 11.59 -0.45
N ARG A 83 -16.19 12.14 -1.65
CA ARG A 83 -16.64 11.36 -2.81
C ARG A 83 -15.61 10.33 -3.23
N ALA A 84 -14.35 10.72 -3.36
CA ALA A 84 -13.27 9.80 -3.72
C ALA A 84 -13.10 8.67 -2.71
N LEU A 85 -13.30 8.94 -1.41
CA LEU A 85 -13.27 7.91 -0.37
C LEU A 85 -14.42 6.91 -0.53
N MET A 86 -15.63 7.40 -0.82
CA MET A 86 -16.79 6.54 -1.12
C MET A 86 -16.59 5.71 -2.39
N ASP A 87 -15.97 6.28 -3.43
CA ASP A 87 -15.70 5.57 -4.68
C ASP A 87 -14.66 4.46 -4.49
N PHE A 88 -13.62 4.71 -3.68
CA PHE A 88 -12.65 3.67 -3.29
C PHE A 88 -13.32 2.57 -2.46
N ASP A 89 -14.12 2.93 -1.45
CA ASP A 89 -14.87 1.99 -0.62
C ASP A 89 -15.79 1.09 -1.47
N ALA A 90 -16.52 1.68 -2.43
CA ALA A 90 -17.38 0.93 -3.34
C ALA A 90 -16.63 -0.07 -4.24
N ALA A 91 -15.33 0.17 -4.49
CA ALA A 91 -14.49 -0.71 -5.30
C ALA A 91 -13.80 -1.82 -4.47
N LEU A 92 -13.65 -1.66 -3.16
CA LEU A 92 -13.00 -2.64 -2.28
C LEU A 92 -13.55 -4.07 -2.40
N PRO A 93 -14.87 -4.32 -2.50
CA PRO A 93 -15.40 -5.67 -2.70
C PRO A 93 -14.83 -6.36 -3.94
N GLN A 94 -14.54 -5.63 -5.01
CA GLN A 94 -13.98 -6.20 -6.24
C GLN A 94 -12.50 -6.55 -6.06
N VAL A 95 -11.73 -5.71 -5.36
CA VAL A 95 -10.34 -5.99 -4.97
C VAL A 95 -10.28 -7.26 -4.12
N ILE A 96 -11.11 -7.33 -3.08
CA ILE A 96 -11.18 -8.48 -2.16
C ILE A 96 -11.58 -9.76 -2.89
N SER A 97 -12.54 -9.68 -3.82
CA SER A 97 -13.00 -10.83 -4.61
C SER A 97 -11.93 -11.38 -5.56
N ALA A 98 -11.02 -10.53 -6.04
CA ALA A 98 -9.90 -10.95 -6.88
C ALA A 98 -8.82 -11.70 -6.10
N MET A 99 -8.69 -11.47 -4.78
CA MET A 99 -7.64 -12.04 -3.95
C MET A 99 -7.68 -13.57 -3.88
N ARG A 100 -6.49 -14.18 -3.95
CA ARG A 100 -6.27 -15.61 -3.75
C ARG A 100 -6.20 -15.95 -2.26
N GLU A 101 -6.17 -17.25 -1.97
CA GLU A 101 -6.24 -17.76 -0.59
C GLU A 101 -5.09 -17.31 0.32
N ALA A 102 -3.91 -17.10 -0.24
CA ALA A 102 -2.71 -16.71 0.49
C ALA A 102 -2.41 -15.20 0.41
N ASP A 103 -3.22 -14.43 -0.33
CA ASP A 103 -2.97 -13.01 -0.52
C ASP A 103 -3.29 -12.21 0.74
N VAL A 104 -2.54 -11.12 0.92
CA VAL A 104 -2.73 -10.17 2.01
C VAL A 104 -2.78 -8.77 1.44
N LEU A 105 -3.84 -8.05 1.80
CA LEU A 105 -4.07 -6.66 1.45
C LEU A 105 -3.70 -5.78 2.64
N PHE A 106 -2.84 -4.81 2.38
CA PHE A 106 -2.53 -3.71 3.29
C PHE A 106 -3.08 -2.41 2.70
N ILE A 107 -3.78 -1.62 3.52
CA ILE A 107 -4.24 -0.27 3.14
C ILE A 107 -3.64 0.70 4.15
N THR A 108 -2.93 1.72 3.64
CA THR A 108 -2.29 2.78 4.43
C THR A 108 -2.26 4.09 3.64
N ALA A 109 -1.89 5.18 4.30
CA ALA A 109 -1.45 6.41 3.67
C ALA A 109 0.03 6.68 4.01
N ASP A 110 0.61 7.72 3.41
CA ASP A 110 1.99 8.17 3.61
C ASP A 110 2.07 9.52 4.37
N HIS A 111 1.01 10.32 4.34
CA HIS A 111 0.84 11.53 5.15
C HIS A 111 -0.64 11.94 5.22
N GLY A 112 -0.91 13.07 5.91
CA GLY A 112 -2.21 13.74 5.83
C GLY A 112 -2.22 14.82 4.75
N CYS A 113 -3.41 15.22 4.31
CA CYS A 113 -3.64 16.42 3.53
C CYS A 113 -5.07 16.91 3.79
N ASP A 114 -5.29 17.51 4.97
CA ASP A 114 -6.62 17.91 5.46
C ASP A 114 -7.24 19.04 4.60
N PRO A 115 -8.29 18.74 3.82
CA PRO A 115 -8.90 19.69 2.89
C PRO A 115 -9.79 20.73 3.59
N THR A 116 -9.91 20.67 4.92
CA THR A 116 -10.73 21.59 5.72
C THR A 116 -9.91 22.71 6.36
N THR A 117 -8.58 22.67 6.21
CA THR A 117 -7.69 23.72 6.70
C THR A 117 -7.40 24.77 5.62
N PRO A 118 -6.89 25.97 5.99
CA PRO A 118 -6.43 26.94 5.01
C PRO A 118 -5.14 26.55 4.29
N SER A 119 -4.41 25.53 4.78
CA SER A 119 -3.16 25.08 4.18
C SER A 119 -3.42 24.50 2.80
N THR A 120 -2.48 24.65 1.87
CA THR A 120 -2.45 23.88 0.61
C THR A 120 -1.25 22.92 0.59
N ASP A 121 -0.61 22.71 1.73
CA ASP A 121 0.50 21.78 1.93
C ASP A 121 0.03 20.60 2.80
N HIS A 122 0.83 19.53 2.85
CA HIS A 122 0.53 18.33 3.63
C HIS A 122 0.42 18.61 5.13
N SER A 123 -0.37 17.78 5.80
CA SER A 123 -0.54 17.80 7.26
C SER A 123 0.21 16.62 7.91
N ARG A 124 0.79 16.87 9.08
CA ARG A 124 1.51 15.85 9.85
C ARG A 124 0.54 15.04 10.69
N GLU A 125 0.02 13.95 10.11
CA GLU A 125 -0.99 13.11 10.73
C GLU A 125 -0.52 11.66 10.91
N TYR A 126 -1.21 10.94 11.80
CA TYR A 126 -1.16 9.48 11.77
C TYR A 126 -1.87 8.97 10.51
N VAL A 127 -1.40 7.85 9.98
CA VAL A 127 -2.00 7.19 8.81
C VAL A 127 -2.69 5.90 9.26
N PRO A 128 -3.82 5.51 8.64
CA PRO A 128 -4.47 4.25 8.95
C PRO A 128 -3.57 3.08 8.53
N LEU A 129 -3.71 1.94 9.21
CA LEU A 129 -3.16 0.67 8.76
C LEU A 129 -4.25 -0.40 8.90
N LEU A 130 -4.77 -0.85 7.76
CA LEU A 130 -5.71 -1.96 7.70
C LEU A 130 -5.04 -3.16 7.05
N VAL A 131 -5.27 -4.34 7.61
CA VAL A 131 -4.75 -5.60 7.10
C VAL A 131 -5.90 -6.58 6.89
N TYR A 132 -5.97 -7.16 5.70
CA TYR A 132 -7.00 -8.12 5.33
C TYR A 132 -6.40 -9.29 4.57
N GLY A 133 -6.92 -10.49 4.82
CA GLY A 133 -6.61 -11.69 4.06
C GLY A 133 -7.38 -12.87 4.63
N LYS A 134 -7.61 -13.90 3.80
CA LYS A 134 -8.40 -15.06 4.24
C LYS A 134 -7.73 -15.87 5.35
N ARG A 135 -6.40 -15.85 5.38
CA ARG A 135 -5.55 -16.49 6.39
C ARG A 135 -5.07 -15.55 7.50
N ILE A 136 -5.51 -14.29 7.48
CA ILE A 136 -5.11 -13.29 8.48
C ILE A 136 -6.07 -13.35 9.66
N ALA A 137 -5.51 -13.28 10.88
CA ALA A 137 -6.28 -13.21 12.11
C ALA A 137 -7.26 -12.03 12.08
N ARG A 138 -8.50 -12.28 12.51
CA ARG A 138 -9.57 -11.27 12.50
C ARG A 138 -9.66 -10.53 13.81
N GLY A 139 -10.02 -9.25 13.75
CA GLY A 139 -10.32 -8.43 14.93
C GLY A 139 -9.11 -8.12 15.81
N ILE A 140 -7.90 -8.18 15.24
CA ILE A 140 -6.66 -7.84 15.94
C ILE A 140 -6.50 -6.31 15.94
N ASP A 141 -6.35 -5.73 17.12
CA ASP A 141 -5.85 -4.37 17.29
C ASP A 141 -4.30 -4.41 17.26
N LEU A 142 -3.72 -3.87 16.19
CA LEU A 142 -2.26 -3.79 16.01
C LEU A 142 -1.61 -2.67 16.83
N GLY A 143 -2.43 -1.84 17.50
CA GLY A 143 -2.02 -0.62 18.16
C GLY A 143 -1.41 0.39 17.18
N THR A 144 -0.81 1.44 17.74
CA THR A 144 -0.08 2.42 16.95
C THR A 144 1.30 1.87 16.59
N ARG A 145 1.63 1.84 15.29
CA ARG A 145 2.97 1.48 14.82
C ARG A 145 3.98 2.56 15.15
N SER A 146 5.22 2.14 15.40
CA SER A 146 6.29 3.08 15.77
C SER A 146 6.76 3.93 14.59
N CYS A 147 6.72 3.35 13.39
CA CYS A 147 7.09 4.02 12.14
C CYS A 147 6.47 3.30 10.92
N PHE A 148 6.48 3.94 9.75
CA PHE A 148 5.98 3.32 8.52
C PHE A 148 6.81 2.12 8.06
N ALA A 149 8.10 2.07 8.44
CA ALA A 149 8.98 0.97 8.09
C ALA A 149 8.55 -0.36 8.74
N ASP A 150 7.70 -0.34 9.76
CA ASP A 150 7.10 -1.55 10.34
C ASP A 150 6.32 -2.36 9.30
N LEU A 151 5.66 -1.69 8.35
CA LEU A 151 4.96 -2.36 7.24
C LEU A 151 5.95 -3.05 6.31
N ALA A 152 7.04 -2.38 5.95
CA ALA A 152 8.08 -2.96 5.11
C ALA A 152 8.75 -4.19 5.77
N ALA A 153 9.06 -4.09 7.07
CA ALA A 153 9.59 -5.20 7.85
C ALA A 153 8.62 -6.40 7.90
N THR A 154 7.33 -6.11 8.07
CA THR A 154 6.27 -7.14 8.09
C THR A 154 6.14 -7.85 6.76
N ILE A 155 6.08 -7.12 5.64
CA ILE A 155 6.02 -7.72 4.30
C ILE A 155 7.26 -8.58 4.04
N SER A 156 8.46 -8.11 4.43
CA SER A 156 9.70 -8.88 4.29
C SER A 156 9.64 -10.22 5.03
N GLU A 157 9.16 -10.21 6.28
CA GLU A 157 9.01 -11.44 7.09
C GLU A 157 8.00 -12.41 6.47
N MET A 158 6.85 -11.90 6.02
CA MET A 158 5.79 -12.71 5.39
C MET A 158 6.22 -13.32 4.05
N LEU A 159 7.08 -12.64 3.29
CA LEU A 159 7.67 -13.16 2.06
C LEU A 159 8.89 -14.05 2.30
N HIS A 160 9.33 -14.19 3.56
CA HIS A 160 10.56 -14.88 3.95
C HIS A 160 11.82 -14.33 3.24
N ILE A 161 11.91 -13.01 3.13
CA ILE A 161 13.03 -12.30 2.51
C ILE A 161 13.89 -11.67 3.61
N PRO A 162 15.16 -12.08 3.75
CA PRO A 162 16.08 -11.41 4.66
C PRO A 162 16.35 -9.99 4.17
N ALA A 163 15.93 -8.99 4.94
CA ALA A 163 16.17 -7.58 4.64
C ALA A 163 16.58 -6.85 5.92
N TRP A 164 17.49 -5.89 5.78
CA TRP A 164 17.84 -4.98 6.86
C TRP A 164 17.03 -3.69 6.71
N LEU A 165 15.90 -3.63 7.42
CA LEU A 165 14.94 -2.53 7.37
C LEU A 165 14.80 -1.90 8.77
N PRO A 166 14.58 -0.58 8.89
CA PRO A 166 14.58 0.12 10.17
C PRO A 166 13.30 -0.08 11.02
N GLY A 167 12.37 -0.93 10.58
CA GLY A 167 11.07 -1.17 11.23
C GLY A 167 11.01 -2.45 12.04
N THR A 168 10.00 -2.56 12.90
CA THR A 168 9.67 -3.76 13.66
C THR A 168 8.48 -4.46 13.04
N SER A 169 8.68 -5.71 12.61
CA SER A 169 7.61 -6.53 12.03
C SER A 169 6.49 -6.82 13.05
N PHE A 170 5.28 -6.97 12.54
CA PHE A 170 4.11 -7.45 13.28
C PHE A 170 3.46 -8.69 12.63
N ALA A 171 4.20 -9.40 11.77
CA ALA A 171 3.68 -10.58 11.05
C ALA A 171 3.16 -11.68 12.00
N THR A 172 3.81 -11.88 13.14
CA THR A 172 3.42 -12.86 14.17
C THR A 172 2.07 -12.57 14.82
N GLN A 173 1.58 -11.32 14.74
CA GLN A 173 0.24 -10.93 15.20
C GLN A 173 -0.82 -11.23 14.13
N LEU A 174 -0.43 -11.29 12.86
CA LEU A 174 -1.32 -11.48 11.72
C LEU A 174 -1.56 -12.95 11.38
N ILE A 175 -0.52 -13.78 11.52
CA ILE A 175 -0.56 -15.20 11.17
C ILE A 175 -0.46 -15.99 12.49
N PRO A 176 -1.58 -16.51 13.03
CA PRO A 176 -1.49 -17.34 14.22
C PRO A 176 -0.65 -18.58 13.90
N PRO A 177 0.16 -19.07 14.86
CA PRO A 177 0.92 -20.30 14.65
C PRO A 177 -0.05 -21.44 14.31
N VAL A 178 0.34 -22.27 13.33
CA VAL A 178 -0.37 -23.51 13.04
C VAL A 178 -0.21 -24.39 14.28
N ILE A 179 -1.30 -24.59 15.02
CA ILE A 179 -1.39 -25.54 16.14
C ILE A 179 -1.55 -26.95 15.58
#